data_AF-A0A8S3ZAY3-F1
#
_entry.id   AF-A0A8S3ZAY3-F1
#
_cell.length_a   1.000
_cell.length_b   1.000
_cell.length_c   1.000
_cell.angle_alpha   90.00
_cell.angle_beta   90.00
_cell.angle_gamma   90.00
#
_symmetry.space_group_name_H-M   'P 1'
#
loop_
_entity.id
_entity.type
_entity.pdbx_description
1 polymer ?
#
loop_
_entity_poly.entity_id
_entity_poly.type
_entity_poly.pdbx_seq_one_letter_code
_entity_poly.pdbx_strand_id
1 'polypeptide(L)'
;MTRRVGPDQEDNMAASRRQQQHSSGRGGGGSLRRAPAVLQERFTHTLRRRTHSQSPDSSVVNPFVKYFLFGINFLFELIGIAFAATGIYILSQKNKAVTSFIDFVFDPGCDLCLAGFIILVIAFFGCVGALRESTLFLKIYHLLLSIFLILEVIVVIFVFVFYFVDGAFANIGLYPEDAFKDAIHKYRDDPDTQGFIDNIQETLSCCGTSNDNDGYLDWNRNPYFNCSDGNESPEACSVPFSCCKISKGSPKNYRCGTGVLRKSESANL
;
A
#
# COMPACT_ATOMS: atom_id res chain seq x y z
N MET A 1 25.95 -22.16 -41.07
CA MET A 1 25.69 -22.24 -42.53
C MET A 1 24.23 -21.88 -42.75
N THR A 2 23.97 -20.57 -42.88
CA THR A 2 22.71 -19.94 -43.30
C THR A 2 23.13 -18.53 -43.76
N ARG A 3 23.13 -18.31 -45.07
CA ARG A 3 23.73 -17.16 -45.74
C ARG A 3 22.74 -16.00 -45.75
N ARG A 4 23.06 -14.88 -45.11
CA ARG A 4 22.33 -13.61 -45.26
C ARG A 4 22.53 -13.08 -46.68
N VAL A 5 21.44 -12.72 -47.35
CA VAL A 5 21.44 -11.99 -48.61
C VAL A 5 21.50 -10.49 -48.27
N GLY A 6 22.43 -9.77 -48.91
CA GLY A 6 22.70 -8.35 -48.68
C GLY A 6 21.81 -7.41 -49.50
N PRO A 7 21.87 -6.10 -49.23
CA PRO A 7 20.89 -5.09 -49.68
C PRO A 7 21.03 -4.66 -51.15
N ASP A 8 22.02 -5.17 -51.88
CA ASP A 8 22.40 -4.63 -53.20
C ASP A 8 21.65 -5.26 -54.40
N GLN A 9 20.60 -6.05 -54.15
CA GLN A 9 19.92 -6.83 -55.20
C GLN A 9 18.47 -6.39 -55.50
N GLU A 10 17.86 -5.53 -54.68
CA GLU A 10 16.53 -4.95 -54.96
C GLU A 10 16.59 -3.73 -55.89
N ASP A 11 17.66 -2.94 -55.87
CA ASP A 11 17.78 -1.72 -56.67
C ASP A 11 17.92 -2.00 -58.18
N ASN A 12 18.50 -3.14 -58.56
CA ASN A 12 18.68 -3.53 -59.96
C ASN A 12 17.40 -4.06 -60.62
N MET A 13 16.36 -4.41 -59.85
CA MET A 13 15.09 -4.90 -60.40
C MET A 13 14.06 -3.78 -60.63
N ALA A 14 14.22 -2.64 -59.96
CA ALA A 14 13.37 -1.46 -60.15
C ALA A 14 13.76 -0.61 -61.37
N ALA A 15 15.04 -0.62 -61.77
CA ALA A 15 15.55 0.13 -62.93
C ALA A 15 15.07 -0.46 -64.27
N SER A 16 14.89 -1.79 -64.37
CA SER A 16 14.52 -2.46 -65.62
C SER A 16 13.04 -2.32 -66.00
N ARG A 17 12.13 -1.96 -65.06
CA ARG A 17 10.70 -1.75 -65.37
C ARG A 17 10.38 -0.36 -65.92
N ARG A 18 11.27 0.62 -65.78
CA ARG A 18 11.05 1.98 -66.30
C ARG A 18 11.34 2.13 -67.80
N GLN A 19 12.12 1.23 -68.39
CA GLN A 19 12.45 1.30 -69.83
C GLN A 19 11.41 0.61 -70.75
N GLN A 20 10.50 -0.21 -70.22
CA GLN A 20 9.54 -0.97 -71.04
C GLN A 20 8.20 -0.24 -71.31
N GLN A 21 7.94 0.92 -70.71
CA GLN A 21 6.70 1.68 -70.96
C GLN A 21 6.82 2.77 -72.03
N HIS A 22 7.99 2.95 -72.66
CA HIS A 22 8.21 4.06 -73.61
C HIS A 22 7.97 3.73 -75.09
N SER A 23 7.47 2.53 -75.44
CA SER A 23 7.18 2.19 -76.84
C SER A 23 5.87 1.41 -77.04
N SER A 24 4.72 2.05 -76.92
CA SER A 24 3.53 1.67 -77.72
C SER A 24 2.41 2.68 -77.61
N GLY A 25 1.83 3.08 -78.74
CA GLY A 25 0.46 3.65 -78.77
C GLY A 25 0.35 5.12 -79.17
N ARG A 26 0.42 5.39 -80.46
CA ARG A 26 0.01 6.64 -81.12
C ARG A 26 -1.46 6.49 -81.55
N GLY A 27 -2.34 7.43 -81.18
CA GLY A 27 -3.62 7.68 -81.88
C GLY A 27 -4.87 7.70 -81.00
N GLY A 28 -5.53 8.86 -80.90
CA GLY A 28 -6.89 9.00 -80.35
C GLY A 28 -7.14 10.37 -79.73
N GLY A 29 -7.68 11.30 -80.51
CA GLY A 29 -8.04 12.64 -80.06
C GLY A 29 -9.17 12.63 -79.02
N GLY A 30 -8.96 13.33 -77.92
CA GLY A 30 -9.94 13.61 -76.88
C GLY A 30 -9.37 14.67 -75.95
N SER A 31 -9.96 15.87 -75.97
CA SER A 31 -9.57 16.99 -75.13
C SER A 31 -9.86 16.68 -73.65
N LEU A 32 -8.91 16.04 -72.96
CA LEU A 32 -8.91 15.95 -71.50
C LEU A 32 -8.27 17.22 -70.95
N ARG A 33 -9.10 18.10 -70.39
CA ARG A 33 -8.67 19.30 -69.66
C ARG A 33 -7.59 18.91 -68.64
N ARG A 34 -6.37 19.43 -68.84
CA ARG A 34 -5.28 19.37 -67.85
C ARG A 34 -5.80 19.98 -66.55
N ALA A 35 -5.87 19.19 -65.48
CA ALA A 35 -6.06 19.74 -64.15
C ALA A 35 -4.93 20.76 -63.88
N PRO A 36 -5.23 21.93 -63.30
CA PRO A 36 -4.21 22.94 -63.03
C PRO A 36 -3.15 22.36 -62.07
N ALA A 37 -1.87 22.62 -62.35
CA ALA A 37 -0.72 22.11 -61.58
C ALA A 37 -0.85 22.35 -60.05
N VAL A 38 -1.57 23.40 -59.66
CA VAL A 38 -1.89 23.77 -58.27
C VAL A 38 -2.70 22.69 -57.54
N LEU A 39 -3.62 22.00 -58.22
CA LEU A 39 -4.46 20.96 -57.62
C LEU A 39 -3.65 19.68 -57.36
N GLN A 40 -2.70 19.37 -58.23
CA GLN A 40 -1.82 18.21 -58.11
C GLN A 40 -0.83 18.38 -56.95
N GLU A 41 -0.25 19.58 -56.78
CA GLU A 41 0.59 19.89 -55.63
C GLU A 41 -0.16 19.78 -54.30
N ARG A 42 -1.40 20.30 -54.23
CA ARG A 42 -2.25 20.21 -53.03
C ARG A 42 -2.57 18.75 -52.68
N PHE A 43 -2.82 17.91 -53.67
CA PHE A 43 -3.07 16.48 -53.45
C PHE A 43 -1.83 15.75 -52.95
N THR A 44 -0.65 16.01 -53.53
CA THR A 44 0.62 15.45 -53.03
C THR A 44 0.98 15.96 -51.64
N HIS A 45 0.69 17.23 -51.29
CA HIS A 45 0.89 17.75 -49.94
C HIS A 45 -0.05 17.10 -48.92
N THR A 46 -1.29 16.80 -49.33
CA THR A 46 -2.28 16.13 -48.47
C THR A 46 -1.97 14.65 -48.28
N LEU A 47 -1.48 13.96 -49.33
CA LEU A 47 -1.05 12.56 -49.27
C LEU A 47 0.29 12.39 -48.53
N ARG A 48 1.22 13.35 -48.66
CA ARG A 48 2.47 13.41 -47.88
C ARG A 48 2.20 13.69 -46.39
N ARG A 49 1.19 14.49 -46.07
CA ARG A 49 0.72 14.67 -44.67
C ARG A 49 0.10 13.40 -44.09
N ARG A 50 -0.63 12.62 -44.89
CA ARG A 50 -1.22 11.35 -44.41
C ARG A 50 -0.19 10.23 -44.21
N THR A 51 0.84 10.15 -45.05
CA THR A 51 1.88 9.12 -44.94
C THR A 51 2.88 9.36 -43.81
N HIS A 52 2.95 10.57 -43.25
CA HIS A 52 3.80 10.89 -42.09
C HIS A 52 3.05 10.77 -40.73
N SER A 53 1.75 10.44 -40.73
CA SER A 53 0.95 10.28 -39.51
C SER A 53 0.89 8.84 -38.98
N GLN A 54 1.67 7.93 -39.56
CA GLN A 54 1.76 6.56 -39.10
C GLN A 54 3.22 6.22 -38.84
N SER A 55 3.83 6.95 -37.90
CA SER A 55 4.89 6.36 -37.09
C SER A 55 4.31 5.11 -36.44
N PRO A 56 4.92 3.92 -36.60
CA PRO A 56 4.65 2.84 -35.67
C PRO A 56 4.92 3.42 -34.29
N ASP A 57 3.97 3.31 -33.37
CA ASP A 57 4.15 3.64 -31.96
C ASP A 57 5.24 2.71 -31.40
N SER A 58 6.48 3.02 -31.72
CA SER A 58 7.64 2.54 -31.00
C SER A 58 7.54 3.22 -29.65
N SER A 59 7.24 2.44 -28.61
CA SER A 59 7.26 2.92 -27.23
C SER A 59 8.53 3.76 -27.05
N VAL A 60 8.39 5.06 -26.82
CA VAL A 60 9.52 5.98 -26.57
C VAL A 60 10.26 5.57 -25.28
N VAL A 61 9.66 4.67 -24.51
CA VAL A 61 10.13 4.13 -23.24
C VAL A 61 10.99 2.89 -23.47
N ASN A 62 12.14 2.84 -22.80
CA ASN A 62 13.05 1.69 -22.81
C ASN A 62 12.29 0.39 -22.47
N PRO A 63 12.28 -0.64 -23.35
CA PRO A 63 11.59 -1.91 -23.11
C PRO A 63 11.95 -2.55 -21.77
N PHE A 64 13.20 -2.42 -21.33
CA PHE A 64 13.64 -2.93 -20.03
C PHE A 64 12.83 -2.33 -18.87
N VAL A 65 12.58 -1.02 -18.89
CA VAL A 65 11.81 -0.32 -17.85
C VAL A 65 10.35 -0.77 -17.86
N LYS A 66 9.76 -0.96 -19.05
CA LYS A 66 8.38 -1.44 -19.20
C LYS A 66 8.19 -2.82 -18.57
N TYR A 67 9.03 -3.78 -18.95
CA TYR A 67 8.93 -5.15 -18.43
C TYR A 67 9.36 -5.26 -16.96
N PHE A 68 10.31 -4.44 -16.53
CA PHE A 68 10.70 -4.37 -15.12
C PHE A 68 9.56 -3.83 -14.25
N LEU A 69 8.93 -2.73 -14.65
CA LEU A 69 7.77 -2.16 -13.94
C LEU A 69 6.60 -3.15 -13.91
N PHE A 70 6.31 -3.80 -15.03
CA PHE A 70 5.28 -4.84 -15.09
C PHE A 70 5.63 -6.02 -14.16
N GLY A 71 6.87 -6.50 -14.19
CA GLY A 71 7.31 -7.63 -13.35
C GLY A 71 7.19 -7.35 -11.86
N ILE A 72 7.61 -6.16 -11.40
CA ILE A 72 7.49 -5.77 -9.99
C ILE A 72 6.03 -5.61 -9.57
N ASN A 73 5.20 -4.94 -10.38
CA ASN A 73 3.78 -4.79 -10.06
C ASN A 73 3.07 -6.14 -10.06
N PHE A 74 3.42 -7.05 -10.98
CA PHE A 74 2.87 -8.40 -11.00
C PHE A 74 3.28 -9.20 -9.77
N LEU A 75 4.52 -9.06 -9.29
CA LEU A 75 4.94 -9.66 -8.03
C LEU A 75 4.14 -9.10 -6.83
N PHE A 76 3.97 -7.78 -6.77
CA PHE A 76 3.15 -7.16 -5.72
C PHE A 76 1.69 -7.57 -5.78
N GLU A 77 1.13 -7.77 -6.98
CA GLU A 77 -0.20 -8.33 -7.15
C GLU A 77 -0.30 -9.70 -6.46
N LEU A 78 0.65 -10.61 -6.73
CA LEU A 78 0.65 -11.93 -6.09
C LEU A 78 0.78 -11.85 -4.56
N ILE A 79 1.62 -10.93 -4.06
CA ILE A 79 1.76 -10.68 -2.62
C ILE A 79 0.44 -10.15 -2.03
N GLY A 80 -0.23 -9.22 -2.73
CA GLY A 80 -1.52 -8.68 -2.34
C GLY A 80 -2.60 -9.75 -2.26
N ILE A 81 -2.64 -10.69 -3.23
CA ILE A 81 -3.56 -11.84 -3.20
C ILE A 81 -3.28 -12.70 -1.97
N ALA A 82 -2.00 -13.00 -1.71
CA ALA A 82 -1.61 -13.83 -0.56
C ALA A 82 -2.00 -13.17 0.77
N PHE A 83 -1.79 -11.85 0.90
CA PHE A 83 -2.14 -11.10 2.11
C PHE A 83 -3.65 -11.05 2.31
N ALA A 84 -4.41 -10.73 1.26
CA ALA A 84 -5.87 -10.72 1.31
C ALA A 84 -6.45 -12.10 1.65
N ALA A 85 -5.93 -13.17 1.02
CA ALA A 85 -6.36 -14.54 1.30
C ALA A 85 -6.04 -14.97 2.74
N THR A 86 -4.85 -14.59 3.25
CA THR A 86 -4.45 -14.87 4.64
C THR A 86 -5.31 -14.09 5.63
N GLY A 87 -5.60 -12.81 5.37
CA GLY A 87 -6.50 -11.99 6.19
C GLY A 87 -7.90 -12.58 6.24
N ILE A 88 -8.48 -12.93 5.08
CA ILE A 88 -9.79 -13.59 5.00
C ILE A 88 -9.78 -14.93 5.75
N TYR A 89 -8.71 -15.73 5.62
CA TYR A 89 -8.58 -16.99 6.34
C TYR A 89 -8.60 -16.78 7.85
N ILE A 90 -7.81 -15.83 8.37
CA ILE A 90 -7.79 -15.49 9.81
C ILE A 90 -9.18 -15.04 10.27
N LEU A 91 -9.81 -14.13 9.53
CA LEU A 91 -11.15 -13.63 9.85
C LEU A 91 -12.21 -14.74 9.83
N SER A 92 -12.11 -15.70 8.91
CA SER A 92 -13.04 -16.84 8.83
C SER A 92 -12.96 -17.78 10.03
N GLN A 93 -11.80 -17.84 10.71
CA GLN A 93 -11.61 -18.65 11.91
C GLN A 93 -12.05 -17.92 13.18
N LYS A 94 -12.17 -16.59 13.11
CA LYS A 94 -12.58 -15.76 14.24
C LYS A 94 -14.11 -15.71 14.31
N ASN A 95 -14.69 -16.31 15.35
CA ASN A 95 -16.11 -16.13 15.71
C ASN A 95 -16.31 -14.83 16.52
N LYS A 96 -15.83 -13.70 15.99
CA LYS A 96 -15.90 -12.39 16.65
C LYS A 96 -16.58 -11.37 15.74
N ALA A 97 -17.49 -10.58 16.31
CA ALA A 97 -18.05 -9.44 15.62
C ALA A 97 -17.12 -8.24 15.82
N VAL A 98 -16.60 -7.67 14.74
CA VAL A 98 -15.86 -6.41 14.78
C VAL A 98 -16.88 -5.28 14.96
N THR A 99 -17.02 -4.78 16.18
CA THR A 99 -18.07 -3.81 16.53
C THR A 99 -17.58 -2.36 16.54
N SER A 100 -16.29 -2.16 16.81
CA SER A 100 -15.70 -0.83 16.97
C SER A 100 -14.51 -0.64 16.04
N PHE A 101 -14.17 0.62 15.71
CA PHE A 101 -12.99 0.96 14.91
C PHE A 101 -11.68 0.45 15.54
N ILE A 102 -11.61 0.46 16.88
CA ILE A 102 -10.45 -0.04 17.63
C ILE A 102 -10.31 -1.56 17.51
N ASP A 103 -11.42 -2.29 17.56
CA ASP A 103 -11.41 -3.73 17.32
C ASP A 103 -10.95 -4.03 15.88
N PHE A 104 -11.28 -3.17 14.91
CA PHE A 104 -10.84 -3.34 13.51
C PHE A 104 -9.33 -3.09 13.33
N VAL A 105 -8.79 -2.02 13.92
CA VAL A 105 -7.38 -1.62 13.76
C VAL A 105 -6.41 -2.50 14.56
N PHE A 106 -6.87 -3.15 15.63
CA PHE A 106 -6.05 -4.10 16.37
C PHE A 106 -6.26 -5.56 15.95
N ASP A 107 -7.15 -5.83 14.99
CA ASP A 107 -7.35 -7.17 14.45
C ASP A 107 -6.35 -7.45 13.31
N PRO A 108 -5.37 -8.36 13.51
CA PRO A 108 -4.36 -8.64 12.48
C PRO A 108 -4.95 -9.23 11.19
N GLY A 109 -6.13 -9.86 11.25
CA GLY A 109 -6.84 -10.37 10.07
C GLY A 109 -7.45 -9.24 9.24
N CYS A 110 -8.07 -8.26 9.89
CA CYS A 110 -8.59 -7.05 9.26
C CYS A 110 -7.48 -6.25 8.58
N ASP A 111 -6.37 -6.01 9.29
CA ASP A 111 -5.22 -5.27 8.77
C ASP A 111 -4.56 -5.96 7.57
N LEU A 112 -4.33 -7.27 7.65
CA LEU A 112 -3.78 -8.05 6.52
C LEU A 112 -4.71 -8.01 5.30
N CYS A 113 -6.02 -8.11 5.53
CA CYS A 113 -7.00 -8.04 4.45
C CYS A 113 -7.02 -6.65 3.79
N LEU A 114 -7.03 -5.59 4.60
CA LEU A 114 -7.03 -4.20 4.12
C LEU A 114 -5.74 -3.87 3.36
N ALA A 115 -4.58 -4.20 3.94
CA ALA A 115 -3.29 -4.00 3.30
C ALA A 115 -3.18 -4.79 2.00
N GLY A 116 -3.62 -6.05 1.99
CA GLY A 116 -3.66 -6.88 0.78
C GLY A 116 -4.52 -6.26 -0.33
N PHE A 117 -5.71 -5.77 0.00
CA PHE A 117 -6.59 -5.11 -0.96
C PHE A 117 -5.99 -3.82 -1.52
N ILE A 118 -5.37 -3.00 -0.67
CA ILE A 118 -4.66 -1.78 -1.11
C ILE A 118 -3.54 -2.12 -2.10
N ILE A 119 -2.72 -3.13 -1.77
CA ILE A 119 -1.62 -3.57 -2.64
C ILE A 119 -2.15 -4.02 -4.00
N LEU A 120 -3.23 -4.83 -4.02
CA LEU A 120 -3.88 -5.28 -5.25
C LEU A 120 -4.35 -4.13 -6.13
N VAL A 121 -5.02 -3.13 -5.54
CA VAL A 121 -5.52 -1.98 -6.31
C VAL A 121 -4.37 -1.20 -6.95
N ILE A 122 -3.31 -0.92 -6.18
CA ILE A 122 -2.14 -0.19 -6.69
C ILE A 122 -1.42 -1.00 -7.77
N ALA A 123 -1.15 -2.28 -7.52
CA ALA A 123 -0.46 -3.18 -8.42
C ALA A 123 -1.25 -3.41 -9.73
N PHE A 124 -2.57 -3.52 -9.66
CA PHE A 124 -3.44 -3.60 -10.83
C PHE A 124 -3.30 -2.37 -11.72
N PHE A 125 -3.37 -1.16 -11.17
CA PHE A 125 -3.17 0.07 -11.95
C PHE A 125 -1.76 0.17 -12.53
N GLY A 126 -0.74 -0.29 -11.81
CA GLY A 126 0.64 -0.39 -12.30
C GLY A 126 0.77 -1.35 -13.48
N CYS A 127 0.20 -2.55 -13.38
CA CYS A 127 0.20 -3.56 -14.45
C CYS A 127 -0.54 -3.08 -15.69
N VAL A 128 -1.78 -2.59 -15.53
CA VAL A 128 -2.60 -2.09 -16.65
C VAL A 128 -1.95 -0.86 -17.29
N GLY A 129 -1.42 0.06 -16.48
CA GLY A 129 -0.69 1.24 -16.96
C GLY A 129 0.53 0.86 -17.80
N ALA A 130 1.32 -0.12 -17.36
CA ALA A 130 2.49 -0.60 -18.08
C ALA A 130 2.13 -1.33 -19.39
N LEU A 131 1.09 -2.19 -19.38
CA LEU A 131 0.68 -2.98 -20.55
C LEU A 131 -0.05 -2.16 -21.60
N ARG A 132 -0.97 -1.28 -21.19
CA ARG A 132 -1.81 -0.48 -22.09
C ARG A 132 -1.10 0.79 -22.57
N GLU A 133 0.08 1.10 -22.05
CA GLU A 133 0.81 2.36 -22.28
C GLU A 133 -0.10 3.60 -22.09
N SER A 134 -1.09 3.47 -21.21
CA SER A 134 -2.09 4.50 -20.97
C SER A 134 -1.57 5.46 -19.92
N THR A 135 -1.33 6.70 -20.33
CA THR A 135 -0.86 7.77 -19.44
C THR A 135 -1.82 8.04 -18.29
N LEU A 136 -3.12 7.79 -18.45
CA LEU A 136 -4.11 7.95 -17.39
C LEU A 136 -3.90 6.95 -16.25
N PHE A 137 -3.80 5.66 -16.56
CA PHE A 137 -3.58 4.62 -15.55
C PHE A 137 -2.22 4.79 -14.84
N LEU A 138 -1.17 5.18 -15.58
CA LEU A 138 0.13 5.46 -15.00
C LEU A 138 0.11 6.71 -14.08
N LYS A 139 -0.67 7.74 -14.43
CA LYS A 139 -0.89 8.91 -13.55
C LYS A 139 -1.61 8.52 -12.26
N ILE A 140 -2.64 7.67 -12.35
CA ILE A 140 -3.37 7.17 -11.17
C ILE A 140 -2.42 6.36 -10.29
N TYR A 141 -1.66 5.42 -10.86
CA TYR A 141 -0.66 4.64 -10.14
C TYR A 141 0.35 5.55 -9.40
N HIS A 142 0.92 6.54 -10.09
CA HIS A 142 1.85 7.49 -9.48
C HIS A 142 1.20 8.33 -8.37
N LEU A 143 -0.05 8.79 -8.57
CA LEU A 143 -0.79 9.55 -7.57
C LEU A 143 -1.02 8.71 -6.30
N LEU A 144 -1.47 7.46 -6.45
CA LEU A 144 -1.68 6.55 -5.34
C LEU A 144 -0.37 6.34 -4.56
N LEU A 145 0.73 6.01 -5.25
CA LEU A 145 2.04 5.86 -4.60
C LEU A 145 2.51 7.13 -3.89
N SER A 146 2.27 8.30 -4.49
CA SER A 146 2.63 9.58 -3.87
C SER A 146 1.84 9.82 -2.59
N ILE A 147 0.55 9.48 -2.56
CA ILE A 147 -0.29 9.59 -1.36
C ILE A 147 0.25 8.65 -0.27
N PHE A 148 0.54 7.38 -0.61
CA PHE A 148 1.12 6.43 0.35
C PHE A 148 2.46 6.90 0.90
N LEU A 149 3.34 7.44 0.05
CA LEU A 149 4.62 8.00 0.49
C LEU A 149 4.43 9.15 1.49
N ILE A 150 3.47 10.05 1.22
CA ILE A 150 3.17 11.15 2.15
C ILE A 150 2.63 10.60 3.48
N LEU A 151 1.74 9.61 3.44
CA LEU A 151 1.22 8.95 4.64
C LEU A 151 2.33 8.26 5.44
N GLU A 152 3.26 7.56 4.79
CA GLU A 152 4.42 6.94 5.43
C GLU A 152 5.31 7.97 6.12
N VAL A 153 5.60 9.10 5.46
CA VAL A 153 6.37 10.20 6.06
C VAL A 153 5.65 10.77 7.29
N ILE A 154 4.32 10.94 7.21
CA ILE A 154 3.50 11.39 8.33
C ILE A 154 3.60 10.40 9.50
N VAL A 155 3.47 9.10 9.25
CA VAL A 155 3.60 8.05 10.27
C VAL A 155 4.99 8.07 10.91
N VAL A 156 6.06 8.18 10.12
CA VAL A 156 7.43 8.27 10.64
C VAL A 156 7.60 9.50 11.53
N ILE A 157 7.05 10.66 11.13
CA ILE A 157 7.07 11.87 11.96
C ILE A 157 6.30 11.64 13.27
N PHE A 158 5.12 11.01 13.23
CA PHE A 158 4.36 10.69 14.42
C PHE A 158 5.11 9.76 15.37
N VAL A 159 5.75 8.71 14.85
CA VAL A 159 6.58 7.78 15.66
C VAL A 159 7.77 8.51 16.28
N PHE A 160 8.44 9.37 15.51
CA PHE A 160 9.55 10.17 16.02
C PHE A 160 9.10 11.12 17.13
N VAL A 161 8.00 11.84 16.93
CA VAL A 161 7.45 12.75 17.93
C VAL A 161 6.98 11.99 19.18
N PHE A 162 6.35 10.82 19.01
CA PHE A 162 5.97 9.94 20.11
C PHE A 162 7.17 9.52 20.97
N TYR A 163 8.29 9.17 20.33
CA TYR A 163 9.45 8.65 21.05
C TYR A 163 10.32 9.73 21.70
N PHE A 164 10.46 10.90 21.06
CA PHE A 164 11.43 11.91 21.48
C PHE A 164 10.85 13.10 22.25
N VAL A 165 9.54 13.33 22.21
CA VAL A 165 8.91 14.50 22.83
C VAL A 165 7.88 14.06 23.87
N ASP A 166 8.32 14.05 25.13
CA ASP A 166 7.46 13.77 26.28
C ASP A 166 6.27 14.74 26.30
N GLY A 167 5.05 14.20 26.30
CA GLY A 167 3.82 15.01 26.33
C GLY A 167 3.41 15.66 25.01
N ALA A 168 4.06 15.34 23.87
CA ALA A 168 3.65 15.87 22.57
C ALA A 168 2.17 15.60 22.26
N PHE A 169 1.70 14.40 22.58
CA PHE A 169 0.32 13.95 22.35
C PHE A 169 -0.74 14.73 23.11
N ALA A 170 -0.44 15.13 24.36
CA ALA A 170 -1.34 15.94 25.18
C ALA A 170 -1.53 17.35 24.59
N ASN A 171 -0.48 17.91 23.99
CA ASN A 171 -0.52 19.24 23.42
C ASN A 171 -1.22 19.30 22.05
N ILE A 172 -1.23 18.20 21.29
CA ILE A 172 -1.85 18.13 19.95
C ILE A 172 -3.28 17.56 19.97
N GLY A 173 -3.77 17.08 21.12
CA GLY A 173 -5.13 16.52 21.25
C GLY A 173 -5.41 15.28 20.39
N LEU A 174 -4.37 14.66 19.83
CA LEU A 174 -4.46 13.47 18.98
C LEU A 174 -4.26 12.17 19.75
N TYR A 175 -4.06 12.23 21.08
CA TYR A 175 -4.02 11.02 21.88
C TYR A 175 -5.42 10.40 21.92
N PRO A 176 -5.61 9.18 21.39
CA PRO A 176 -6.91 8.53 21.48
C PRO A 176 -7.02 7.93 22.89
N GLU A 177 -7.13 8.80 23.91
CA GLU A 177 -7.25 8.39 25.32
C GLU A 177 -8.35 7.35 25.46
N ASP A 178 -9.47 7.59 24.78
CA ASP A 178 -10.64 6.72 24.83
C ASP A 178 -10.39 5.37 24.16
N ALA A 179 -9.57 5.32 23.11
CA ALA A 179 -9.21 4.07 22.45
C ALA A 179 -8.33 3.19 23.34
N PHE A 180 -7.32 3.77 23.97
CA PHE A 180 -6.46 3.04 24.89
C PHE A 180 -7.21 2.65 26.18
N LYS A 181 -8.12 3.50 26.66
CA LYS A 181 -9.02 3.17 27.77
C LYS A 181 -9.94 1.99 27.43
N ASP A 182 -10.54 1.98 26.25
CA ASP A 182 -11.36 0.85 25.77
C ASP A 182 -10.52 -0.43 25.60
N ALA A 183 -9.30 -0.29 25.08
CA ALA A 183 -8.37 -1.41 24.94
C ALA A 183 -7.98 -2.02 26.30
N ILE A 184 -7.75 -1.20 27.34
CA ILE A 184 -7.54 -1.69 28.71
C ILE A 184 -8.79 -2.40 29.22
N HIS A 185 -9.99 -1.86 28.99
CA HIS A 185 -11.23 -2.50 29.43
C HIS A 185 -11.39 -3.91 28.82
N LYS A 186 -11.11 -4.04 27.51
CA LYS A 186 -11.22 -5.29 26.74
C LYS A 186 -9.98 -6.21 26.80
N TYR A 187 -8.97 -5.87 27.59
CA TYR A 187 -7.67 -6.56 27.60
C TYR A 187 -7.77 -8.10 27.80
N ARG A 188 -8.71 -8.58 28.63
CA ARG A 188 -8.93 -10.03 28.86
C ARG A 188 -9.93 -10.67 27.92
N ASP A 189 -10.73 -9.86 27.21
CA ASP A 189 -11.78 -10.36 26.33
C ASP A 189 -11.21 -10.73 24.94
N ASP A 190 -10.08 -10.12 24.56
CA ASP A 190 -9.41 -10.39 23.29
C ASP A 190 -7.91 -10.74 23.45
N PRO A 191 -7.48 -11.96 23.07
CA PRO A 191 -6.08 -12.35 23.03
C PRO A 191 -5.19 -11.45 22.14
N ASP A 192 -5.72 -10.89 21.06
CA ASP A 192 -4.97 -10.02 20.14
C ASP A 192 -4.68 -8.67 20.81
N THR A 193 -5.71 -8.07 21.43
CA THR A 193 -5.56 -6.86 22.26
C THR A 193 -4.61 -7.11 23.44
N GLN A 194 -4.71 -8.27 24.08
CA GLN A 194 -3.83 -8.66 25.17
C GLN A 194 -2.37 -8.66 24.72
N GLY A 195 -2.07 -9.37 23.63
CA GLY A 195 -0.72 -9.49 23.09
C GLY A 195 -0.15 -8.15 22.61
N PHE A 196 -0.99 -7.29 22.01
CA PHE A 196 -0.60 -5.96 21.59
C PHE A 196 -0.24 -5.05 22.76
N ILE A 197 -1.10 -4.97 23.78
CA ILE A 197 -0.86 -4.16 24.98
C ILE A 197 0.37 -4.68 25.72
N ASP A 198 0.51 -6.00 25.88
CA ASP A 198 1.67 -6.60 26.55
C ASP A 198 2.98 -6.25 25.81
N ASN A 199 2.98 -6.30 24.48
CA ASN A 199 4.15 -5.95 23.67
C ASN A 199 4.53 -4.48 23.79
N ILE A 200 3.55 -3.57 23.72
CA ILE A 200 3.81 -2.13 23.89
C ILE A 200 4.37 -1.85 25.28
N GLN A 201 3.76 -2.40 26.33
CA GLN A 201 4.19 -2.17 27.70
C GLN A 201 5.58 -2.73 27.97
N GLU A 202 5.90 -3.92 27.46
CA GLU A 202 7.25 -4.49 27.56
C GLU A 202 8.29 -3.69 26.74
N THR A 203 7.96 -3.29 25.52
CA THR A 203 8.88 -2.59 24.59
C THR A 203 9.17 -1.16 25.05
N LEU A 204 8.14 -0.45 25.49
CA LEU A 204 8.25 0.93 25.95
C LEU A 204 8.52 1.04 27.45
N SER A 205 8.51 -0.07 28.19
CA SER A 205 8.67 -0.10 29.65
C SER A 205 7.67 0.82 30.37
N CYS A 206 6.43 0.86 29.89
CA CYS A 206 5.34 1.68 30.43
C CYS A 206 4.21 0.80 31.01
N CYS A 207 3.29 1.41 31.76
CA CYS A 207 2.14 0.71 32.33
C CYS A 207 0.91 1.63 32.37
N GLY A 208 -0.15 1.24 31.69
CA GLY A 208 -1.38 2.03 31.58
C GLY A 208 -1.30 3.13 30.52
N THR A 209 -2.17 4.14 30.63
CA THR A 209 -2.37 5.17 29.59
C THR A 209 -1.98 6.57 30.04
N SER A 210 -2.00 6.81 31.35
CA SER A 210 -1.70 8.11 31.93
C SER A 210 -0.20 8.35 31.99
N ASN A 211 0.22 9.59 31.71
CA ASN A 211 1.64 9.97 31.63
C ASN A 211 2.33 10.18 33.00
N ASP A 212 1.63 9.89 34.09
CA ASP A 212 2.14 10.06 35.45
C ASP A 212 2.68 8.73 36.01
N ASN A 213 3.41 8.79 37.13
CA ASN A 213 3.86 7.59 37.86
C ASN A 213 2.69 6.68 38.32
N ASP A 214 1.46 7.18 38.22
CA ASP A 214 0.21 6.52 38.55
C ASP A 214 -0.53 5.91 37.36
N GLY A 215 0.09 5.80 36.17
CA GLY A 215 -0.51 5.16 34.99
C GLY A 215 -1.00 3.73 35.26
N TYR A 216 -0.37 3.01 36.18
CA TYR A 216 -0.80 1.69 36.62
C TYR A 216 -2.22 1.67 37.22
N LEU A 217 -2.74 2.80 37.73
CA LEU A 217 -4.10 2.92 38.26
C LEU A 217 -5.17 2.82 37.19
N ASP A 218 -4.85 3.06 35.91
CA ASP A 218 -5.80 2.92 34.80
C ASP A 218 -6.36 1.49 34.70
N TRP A 219 -5.61 0.50 35.20
CA TRP A 219 -6.05 -0.89 35.26
C TRP A 219 -7.24 -1.12 36.19
N ASN A 220 -7.56 -0.19 37.09
CA ASN A 220 -8.79 -0.26 37.90
C ASN A 220 -10.07 -0.12 37.05
N ARG A 221 -9.97 0.30 35.79
CA ARG A 221 -11.10 0.32 34.84
C ARG A 221 -11.40 -1.06 34.25
N ASN A 222 -10.44 -1.99 34.28
CA ASN A 222 -10.64 -3.32 33.72
C ASN A 222 -11.48 -4.19 34.68
N PRO A 223 -12.53 -4.89 34.20
CA PRO A 223 -13.39 -5.73 35.04
C PRO A 223 -12.68 -6.83 35.83
N TYR A 224 -11.55 -7.35 35.32
CA TYR A 224 -10.79 -8.45 35.92
C TYR A 224 -9.69 -7.98 36.89
N PHE A 225 -9.24 -6.73 36.77
CA PHE A 225 -8.14 -6.18 37.59
C PHE A 225 -8.59 -5.21 38.67
N ASN A 226 -9.81 -4.67 38.58
CA ASN A 226 -10.31 -3.69 39.54
C ASN A 226 -10.31 -4.20 40.98
N CYS A 227 -10.25 -3.28 41.94
CA CYS A 227 -10.21 -3.57 43.37
C CYS A 227 -11.60 -3.64 44.04
N SER A 228 -12.69 -3.71 43.28
CA SER A 228 -14.03 -3.68 43.89
C SER A 228 -14.26 -4.89 44.81
N ASP A 229 -14.89 -4.67 45.97
CA ASP A 229 -15.13 -5.71 47.00
C ASP A 229 -15.91 -6.95 46.48
N GLY A 230 -16.62 -6.81 45.36
CA GLY A 230 -17.36 -7.88 44.69
C GLY A 230 -16.61 -8.55 43.52
N ASN A 231 -15.35 -8.22 43.27
CA ASN A 231 -14.58 -8.80 42.17
C ASN A 231 -13.96 -10.15 42.57
N GLU A 232 -14.50 -11.24 42.03
CA GLU A 232 -14.04 -12.61 42.27
C GLU A 232 -12.86 -13.03 41.37
N SER A 233 -12.37 -12.13 40.52
CA SER A 233 -11.24 -12.39 39.64
C SER A 233 -9.98 -12.74 40.45
N PRO A 234 -9.25 -13.82 40.10
CA PRO A 234 -7.94 -14.12 40.69
C PRO A 234 -6.90 -13.01 40.52
N GLU A 235 -7.14 -12.10 39.58
CA GLU A 235 -6.27 -10.98 39.23
C GLU A 235 -6.77 -9.64 39.79
N ALA A 236 -7.83 -9.66 40.62
CA ALA A 236 -8.34 -8.47 41.27
C ALA A 236 -7.23 -7.74 42.06
N CYS A 237 -7.36 -6.42 42.13
CA CYS A 237 -6.37 -5.53 42.74
C CYS A 237 -4.94 -5.65 42.19
N SER A 238 -4.79 -6.05 40.92
CA SER A 238 -3.48 -6.30 40.31
C SER A 238 -3.32 -5.54 39.01
N VAL A 239 -2.10 -5.55 38.47
CA VAL A 239 -1.83 -5.13 37.09
C VAL A 239 -1.24 -6.31 36.32
N PRO A 240 -1.32 -6.32 34.97
CA PRO A 240 -0.72 -7.39 34.17
C PRO A 240 0.79 -7.51 34.37
N PHE A 241 1.32 -8.67 34.02
CA PHE A 241 2.75 -8.93 34.15
C PHE A 241 3.62 -8.04 33.25
N SER A 242 3.07 -7.56 32.12
CA SER A 242 3.73 -6.66 31.18
C SER A 242 4.03 -5.28 31.77
N CYS A 243 3.30 -4.88 32.82
CA CYS A 243 3.59 -3.67 33.61
C CYS A 243 4.81 -3.81 34.53
N CYS A 244 5.37 -5.01 34.69
CA CYS A 244 6.42 -5.24 35.66
C CYS A 244 7.80 -4.92 35.11
N LYS A 245 8.61 -4.27 35.95
CA LYS A 245 10.01 -3.97 35.65
C LYS A 245 10.82 -5.26 35.66
N ILE A 246 11.12 -5.80 34.48
CA ILE A 246 11.95 -7.00 34.32
C ILE A 246 13.43 -6.57 34.20
N SER A 247 14.28 -7.03 35.11
CA SER A 247 15.73 -6.84 35.02
C SER A 247 16.36 -7.86 34.07
N LYS A 248 17.37 -7.45 33.29
CA LYS A 248 18.05 -8.32 32.32
C LYS A 248 18.64 -9.56 33.04
N GLY A 249 18.22 -10.75 32.62
CA GLY A 249 18.68 -12.04 33.18
C GLY A 249 17.83 -12.59 34.33
N SER A 250 16.76 -11.89 34.75
CA SER A 250 15.81 -12.41 35.74
C SER A 250 14.67 -13.20 35.07
N PRO A 251 14.16 -14.28 35.68
CA PRO A 251 12.96 -14.96 35.18
C PRO A 251 11.75 -14.03 35.21
N LYS A 252 10.88 -14.12 34.19
CA LYS A 252 9.62 -13.36 34.14
C LYS A 252 8.71 -13.81 35.29
N ASN A 253 8.38 -12.91 36.21
CA ASN A 253 7.43 -13.16 37.27
C ASN A 253 6.04 -12.72 36.81
N TYR A 254 5.15 -13.67 36.48
CA TYR A 254 3.80 -13.35 36.02
C TYR A 254 2.85 -12.81 37.11
N ARG A 255 3.28 -12.81 38.39
CA ARG A 255 2.50 -12.33 39.55
C ARG A 255 3.12 -11.12 40.25
N CYS A 256 4.07 -10.46 39.60
CA CYS A 256 4.71 -9.24 40.11
C CYS A 256 3.73 -8.08 40.37
N GLY A 257 2.63 -8.01 39.61
CA GLY A 257 1.61 -6.96 39.72
C GLY A 257 0.56 -7.21 40.81
N THR A 258 0.63 -8.33 41.54
CA THR A 258 -0.43 -8.71 42.49
C THR A 258 -0.52 -7.75 43.68
N GLY A 259 -1.72 -7.22 43.94
CA GLY A 259 -2.01 -6.37 45.10
C GLY A 259 -1.45 -4.94 45.00
N VAL A 260 -0.95 -4.53 43.83
CA VAL A 260 -0.38 -3.19 43.61
C VAL A 260 -1.47 -2.12 43.75
N LEU A 261 -2.67 -2.36 43.23
CA LEU A 261 -3.78 -1.40 43.30
C LEU A 261 -4.37 -1.23 44.71
N ARG A 262 -4.14 -2.18 45.62
CA ARG A 262 -4.59 -2.07 47.02
C ARG A 262 -3.74 -1.09 47.83
N LYS A 263 -2.45 -0.97 47.48
CA LYS A 263 -1.52 -0.07 48.16
C LYS A 263 -1.85 1.40 47.89
N SER A 264 -2.36 1.74 46.71
CA SER A 264 -2.80 3.10 46.39
C SER A 264 -4.09 3.48 47.13
N GLU A 265 -5.02 2.54 47.32
CA GLU A 265 -6.23 2.80 48.09
C GLU A 265 -5.92 3.04 49.58
N SER A 266 -4.94 2.32 50.12
CA SER A 266 -4.44 2.49 51.49
C SER A 266 -3.64 3.78 51.71
N ALA A 267 -3.14 4.41 50.65
CA ALA A 267 -2.36 5.65 50.71
C ALA A 267 -3.21 6.93 50.59
N ASN A 268 -4.51 6.77 50.29
CA ASN A 268 -5.49 7.87 50.17
C ASN A 268 -6.43 7.96 51.40
N LEU A 269 -6.14 7.20 52.46
CA LEU A 269 -6.78 7.22 53.79
C LEU A 269 -5.77 7.71 54.82
#